data_AF-A0A7C9CIZ9-F1
#
_entry.id   AF-A0A7C9CIZ9-F1
#
_cell.length_a   1.000
_cell.length_b   1.000
_cell.length_c   1.000
_cell.angle_alpha   90.00
_cell.angle_beta   90.00
_cell.angle_gamma   90.00
#
_symmetry.space_group_name_H-M   'P 1'
#
loop_
_entity.id
_entity.type
_entity.pdbx_description
1 polymer ?
#
loop_
_entity_poly.entity_id
_entity_poly.type
_entity_poly.pdbx_seq_one_letter_code
_entity_poly.pdbx_strand_id
1 'polypeptide(L)'
;SKYMTKYERARILGTRALQISMNAPIMVELEGETDPLEIAMKELRQRKIPFTIRRYLPDGSYEDWGVDEYSGRFLEEASGRRLMRSECNFLHGSRLLCPSHCMELHRCLRVVLVL
;
A
#
# COMPACT_ATOMS: atom_id res chain seq x y z
N SER A 1 -8.28 -2.72 14.80
CA SER A 1 -9.22 -1.90 13.99
C SER A 1 -9.32 -2.49 12.60
N LYS A 2 -10.52 -2.70 12.07
CA LYS A 2 -10.79 -3.38 10.78
C LYS A 2 -10.51 -2.51 9.54
N TYR A 3 -10.08 -1.26 9.74
CA TYR A 3 -9.80 -0.32 8.65
C TYR A 3 -8.32 -0.33 8.27
N MET A 4 -8.07 -0.19 6.98
CA MET A 4 -6.72 -0.02 6.44
C MET A 4 -6.26 1.41 6.69
N THR A 5 -5.06 1.58 7.23
CA THR A 5 -4.48 2.90 7.43
C THR A 5 -3.96 3.48 6.11
N LYS A 6 -3.89 4.81 6.00
CA LYS A 6 -3.30 5.50 4.83
C LYS A 6 -1.86 5.03 4.53
N TYR A 7 -1.15 4.62 5.58
CA TYR A 7 0.23 4.13 5.52
C TYR A 7 0.31 2.73 4.88
N GLU A 8 -0.51 1.80 5.35
CA GLU A 8 -0.59 0.44 4.79
C GLU A 8 -1.03 0.47 3.33
N ARG A 9 -2.04 1.29 3.00
CA ARG A 9 -2.50 1.47 1.61
C ARG A 9 -1.38 1.95 0.70
N ALA A 10 -0.66 3.00 1.11
CA ALA A 10 0.46 3.53 0.32
C ALA A 10 1.56 2.47 0.14
N ARG A 11 1.84 1.66 1.18
CA ARG A 11 2.84 0.60 1.12
C ARG A 11 2.44 -0.52 0.17
N ILE A 12 1.19 -1.00 0.24
CA ILE A 12 0.65 -2.04 -0.65
C ILE A 12 0.72 -1.58 -2.10
N LEU A 13 0.21 -0.38 -2.40
CA LEU A 13 0.22 0.17 -3.75
C LEU A 13 1.63 0.36 -4.28
N GLY A 14 2.55 0.91 -3.47
CA GLY A 14 3.94 1.10 -3.88
C GLY A 14 4.68 -0.20 -4.14
N THR A 15 4.54 -1.20 -3.25
CA THR A 15 5.18 -2.52 -3.43
C THR A 15 4.58 -3.25 -4.63
N ARG A 16 3.26 -3.20 -4.83
CA ARG A 16 2.63 -3.88 -5.96
C ARG A 16 2.96 -3.20 -7.30
N ALA A 17 2.94 -1.87 -7.34
CA ALA A 17 3.37 -1.11 -8.51
C ALA A 17 4.83 -1.44 -8.89
N LEU A 18 5.74 -1.55 -7.90
CA LEU A 18 7.12 -1.96 -8.14
C LEU A 18 7.21 -3.37 -8.76
N GLN A 19 6.42 -4.33 -8.26
CA GLN A 19 6.38 -5.67 -8.84
C GLN A 19 5.92 -5.65 -10.30
N ILE A 20 4.89 -4.87 -10.60
CA ILE A 20 4.37 -4.71 -11.97
C ILE A 20 5.44 -4.09 -12.87
N SER A 21 6.17 -3.07 -12.39
CA SER A 21 7.31 -2.49 -13.12
C SER A 21 8.43 -3.49 -13.38
N MET A 22 8.55 -4.54 -12.55
CA MET A 22 9.47 -5.67 -12.73
C MET A 22 8.85 -6.82 -13.55
N ASN A 23 7.81 -6.54 -14.33
CA ASN A 23 7.09 -7.51 -15.17
C ASN A 23 6.50 -8.70 -14.40
N ALA A 24 6.10 -8.51 -13.14
CA ALA A 24 5.35 -9.52 -12.39
C ALA A 24 3.97 -9.79 -13.02
N PRO A 25 3.38 -10.98 -12.82
CA PRO A 25 2.07 -11.32 -13.35
C PRO A 25 0.98 -10.43 -12.73
N ILE A 26 0.13 -9.87 -13.59
CA ILE A 26 -1.01 -9.01 -13.24
C ILE A 26 -2.25 -9.90 -13.10
N MET A 27 -3.02 -9.71 -12.04
CA MET A 27 -4.18 -10.56 -11.70
C MET A 27 -5.51 -10.01 -12.23
N VAL A 28 -5.47 -8.89 -12.94
CA VAL A 28 -6.62 -8.16 -13.48
C VAL A 28 -6.44 -7.89 -14.97
N GLU A 29 -7.56 -7.73 -15.67
CA GLU A 29 -7.56 -7.37 -17.09
C GLU A 29 -7.16 -5.89 -17.27
N LEU A 30 -6.25 -5.65 -18.22
CA LEU A 30 -5.80 -4.31 -18.60
C LEU A 30 -6.73 -3.78 -19.70
N GLU A 31 -7.32 -2.61 -19.46
CA GLU A 31 -8.22 -1.88 -20.36
C GLU A 31 -7.50 -0.65 -20.98
N GLY A 32 -6.18 -0.72 -21.12
CA GLY A 32 -5.34 0.36 -21.63
C GLY A 32 -4.53 1.11 -20.57
N GLU A 33 -4.53 0.63 -19.32
CA GLU A 33 -3.65 1.17 -18.28
C GLU A 33 -2.18 0.75 -18.56
N THR A 34 -1.31 1.75 -18.74
CA THR A 34 0.14 1.55 -18.90
C THR A 34 0.91 1.85 -17.62
N ASP A 35 0.32 2.62 -16.72
CA ASP A 35 0.97 3.04 -15.48
C ASP A 35 0.87 1.95 -14.40
N PRO A 36 2.00 1.50 -13.81
CA PRO A 36 2.01 0.44 -12.79
C PRO A 36 1.20 0.76 -11.53
N LEU A 37 1.09 2.05 -11.16
CA LEU A 37 0.32 2.46 -9.99
C LEU A 37 -1.18 2.37 -10.26
N GLU A 38 -1.63 2.80 -11.43
CA GLU A 38 -3.03 2.64 -11.87
C GLU A 38 -3.45 1.16 -11.88
N ILE A 39 -2.58 0.28 -12.39
CA ILE A 39 -2.82 -1.17 -12.39
C ILE A 39 -2.90 -1.70 -10.94
N ALA A 40 -1.96 -1.34 -10.06
CA ALA A 40 -2.00 -1.73 -8.65
C ALA A 40 -3.26 -1.21 -7.93
N MET A 41 -3.74 -0.01 -8.27
CA MET A 41 -4.99 0.54 -7.73
C MET A 41 -6.21 -0.23 -8.24
N LYS A 42 -6.20 -0.70 -9.49
CA LYS A 42 -7.26 -1.56 -10.04
C LYS A 42 -7.28 -2.91 -9.32
N GLU A 43 -6.13 -3.52 -9.09
CA GLU A 43 -6.01 -4.77 -8.33
C GLU A 43 -6.49 -4.63 -6.88
N LEU A 44 -6.15 -3.53 -6.21
CA LEU A 44 -6.61 -3.26 -4.85
C LEU A 44 -8.13 -3.09 -4.79
N ARG A 45 -8.74 -2.41 -5.77
CA ARG A 45 -10.20 -2.26 -5.88
C ARG A 45 -10.90 -3.59 -6.07
N GLN A 46 -10.31 -4.49 -6.85
CA GLN A 46 -10.84 -5.85 -7.07
C GLN A 46 -10.44 -6.85 -5.98
N ARG A 47 -9.65 -6.42 -4.98
CA ARG A 47 -9.12 -7.26 -3.88
C ARG A 47 -8.37 -8.50 -4.38
N LYS A 48 -7.63 -8.34 -5.47
CA LYS A 48 -6.84 -9.41 -6.11
C LYS A 48 -5.37 -9.42 -5.69
N ILE A 49 -4.97 -8.51 -4.81
CA ILE A 49 -3.58 -8.42 -4.32
C ILE A 49 -3.34 -9.53 -3.28
N PRO A 50 -2.44 -10.48 -3.54
CA PRO A 50 -2.13 -11.57 -2.61
C PRO A 50 -1.13 -11.11 -1.55
N PHE A 51 -1.48 -10.08 -0.78
CA PHE A 51 -0.65 -9.61 0.34
C PHE A 51 -1.36 -9.83 1.66
N THR A 52 -0.58 -10.15 2.68
CA THR A 52 -1.00 -10.13 4.08
C THR A 52 -0.23 -9.05 4.81
N ILE A 53 -0.95 -8.21 5.56
CA ILE A 53 -0.37 -7.18 6.42
C ILE A 53 -0.13 -7.79 7.79
N ARG A 54 1.15 -7.89 8.20
CA ARG A 54 1.52 -8.23 9.58
C ARG A 54 1.70 -6.97 10.42
N ARG A 55 0.91 -6.83 11.50
CA ARG A 55 0.98 -5.73 12.46
C ARG A 55 1.63 -6.20 13.76
N TYR A 56 2.76 -5.61 14.13
CA TYR A 56 3.41 -5.91 15.41
C TYR A 56 2.86 -5.05 16.55
N LEU A 57 2.37 -5.73 17.59
CA LEU A 57 1.92 -5.14 18.84
C LEU A 57 3.13 -4.75 19.71
N PRO A 58 2.95 -3.84 20.69
CA PRO A 58 4.05 -3.36 21.54
C PRO A 58 4.63 -4.43 22.48
N ASP A 59 3.89 -5.52 22.70
CA ASP A 59 4.30 -6.72 23.45
C ASP A 59 5.20 -7.67 22.62
N GLY A 60 5.38 -7.39 21.33
CA GLY A 60 6.13 -8.24 20.40
C GLY A 60 5.31 -9.32 19.70
N SER A 61 4.03 -9.46 20.04
CA SER A 61 3.11 -10.32 19.28
C SER A 61 2.73 -9.66 17.95
N TYR A 62 2.11 -10.41 17.05
CA TYR A 62 1.70 -9.90 15.74
C TYR A 62 0.32 -10.39 15.34
N GLU A 63 -0.38 -9.56 14.57
CA GLU A 63 -1.65 -9.89 13.92
C GLU A 63 -1.47 -9.87 12.41
N ASP A 64 -1.87 -10.95 11.74
CA ASP A 64 -1.87 -11.06 10.29
C ASP A 64 -3.27 -10.74 9.76
N TRP A 65 -3.36 -9.75 8.85
CA TRP A 65 -4.60 -9.27 8.26
C TRP A 65 -4.51 -9.37 6.73
N GLY A 66 -5.38 -10.16 6.11
CA GLY A 66 -5.46 -10.25 4.65
C GLY A 66 -5.88 -8.92 4.01
N VAL A 67 -5.28 -8.55 2.88
CA VAL A 67 -5.67 -7.33 2.15
C VAL A 67 -7.11 -7.43 1.63
N ASP A 68 -7.58 -8.63 1.31
CA ASP A 68 -8.96 -8.89 0.86
C ASP A 68 -10.01 -8.67 1.96
N GLU A 69 -9.63 -8.85 3.23
CA GLU A 69 -10.50 -8.77 4.40
C GLU A 69 -10.82 -7.34 4.82
N TYR A 70 -9.99 -6.38 4.40
CA TYR A 70 -10.22 -4.98 4.73
C TYR A 70 -11.54 -4.51 4.12
N SER A 71 -12.45 -4.06 4.99
CA SER A 71 -13.71 -3.49 4.55
C SER A 71 -13.40 -2.30 3.66
N GLY A 72 -13.73 -2.39 2.37
CA GLY A 72 -13.44 -1.42 1.31
C GLY A 72 -14.04 -0.01 1.47
N ARG A 73 -14.42 0.36 2.70
CA ARG A 73 -14.62 1.74 3.11
C ARG A 73 -13.26 2.32 3.44
N PHE A 74 -12.60 2.81 2.39
CA PHE A 74 -11.54 3.78 2.54
C PHE A 74 -12.11 4.96 3.34
N LEU A 75 -11.43 5.40 4.39
CA LEU A 75 -11.76 6.67 5.06
C LEU A 75 -11.38 7.83 4.13
N GLU A 76 -11.96 7.90 2.95
CA GLU A 76 -12.09 9.16 2.24
C GLU A 76 -13.37 9.79 2.77
N GLU A 77 -13.16 10.76 3.67
CA GLU A 77 -13.93 12.00 3.86
C GLU A 77 -13.84 12.44 5.33
N ALA A 78 -12.85 13.30 5.65
CA ALA A 78 -12.92 14.19 6.82
C ALA A 78 -11.96 15.40 6.82
N SER A 79 -11.08 15.61 5.83
CA SER A 79 -10.29 16.85 5.81
C SER A 79 -9.77 17.16 4.42
N GLY A 80 -10.26 18.25 3.81
CA GLY A 80 -9.81 18.80 2.54
C GLY A 80 -8.34 19.24 2.55
N ARG A 81 -7.42 18.28 2.65
CA ARG A 81 -5.99 18.46 2.42
C ARG A 81 -5.57 17.53 1.29
N ARG A 82 -5.35 18.17 0.13
CA ARG A 82 -4.62 17.71 -1.06
C ARG A 82 -3.65 16.57 -0.71
N LEU A 83 -4.07 15.33 -0.92
CA LEU A 83 -3.27 14.14 -0.62
C LEU A 83 -2.52 13.69 -1.87
N MET A 84 -1.20 13.48 -1.70
CA MET A 84 -0.38 12.53 -2.46
C MET A 84 -0.35 12.66 -4.00
N ARG A 85 -0.32 13.87 -4.55
CA ARG A 85 0.13 14.05 -5.95
C ARG A 85 1.52 14.67 -6.11
N SER A 86 2.11 15.26 -5.07
CA SER A 86 3.28 16.16 -5.27
C SER A 86 4.58 15.83 -4.51
N GLU A 87 4.65 14.82 -3.64
CA GLU A 87 5.89 14.56 -2.86
C GLU A 87 6.31 13.10 -2.72
N CYS A 88 5.72 12.20 -3.52
CA CYS A 88 6.26 10.85 -3.67
C CYS A 88 6.70 10.66 -5.12
N ASN A 89 7.72 11.42 -5.53
CA ASN A 89 8.59 11.01 -6.63
C ASN A 89 9.32 9.73 -6.19
N PHE A 90 8.61 8.61 -6.28
CA PHE A 90 9.12 7.29 -5.95
C PHE A 90 9.92 6.78 -7.15
N LEU A 91 11.03 7.46 -7.45
CA LEU A 91 11.90 7.13 -8.56
C LEU A 91 13.20 6.51 -8.04
N HIS A 92 13.37 5.25 -8.46
CA HIS A 92 14.58 4.42 -8.50
C HIS A 92 15.19 3.93 -7.18
N GLY A 93 15.03 2.62 -6.95
CA GLY A 93 15.99 1.81 -6.20
C GLY A 93 15.64 1.56 -4.73
N SER A 94 14.95 0.45 -4.48
CA SER A 94 15.08 -0.45 -3.30
C SER A 94 15.13 0.13 -1.86
N ARG A 95 14.84 1.41 -1.62
CA ARG A 95 14.59 1.97 -0.29
C ARG A 95 13.38 2.89 -0.36
N LEU A 96 12.33 2.55 0.38
CA LEU A 96 11.30 3.53 0.71
C LEU A 96 11.93 4.59 1.61
N LEU A 97 12.56 5.60 1.01
CA LEU A 97 12.96 6.81 1.70
C LEU A 97 11.70 7.63 1.92
N CYS A 98 11.03 7.37 3.05
CA CYS A 98 10.09 8.33 3.58
C CYS A 98 10.88 9.62 3.88
N PRO A 99 10.44 10.80 3.39
CA PRO A 99 11.10 12.06 3.72
C PRO A 99 11.19 12.21 5.23
N SER A 100 12.34 12.66 5.71
CA SER A 100 12.76 12.73 7.12
C SER A 100 11.85 13.57 8.04
N HIS A 101 10.87 14.28 7.49
CA HIS A 101 9.80 14.95 8.24
C HIS A 101 8.57 14.08 8.54
N CYS A 102 8.48 12.85 8.01
CA CYS A 102 7.42 11.91 8.31
C CYS A 102 7.73 11.13 9.60
N MET A 103 7.72 11.84 10.74
CA MET A 103 7.98 11.31 12.08
C MET A 103 6.83 10.40 12.62
N GLU A 104 6.30 9.52 11.78
CA GLU A 104 5.48 8.35 12.18
C GLU A 104 6.06 7.04 11.61
N LEU A 105 7.36 7.05 11.33
CA LEU A 105 8.14 5.95 10.77
C LEU A 105 8.06 4.65 11.59
N HIS A 106 7.77 4.72 12.89
CA HIS A 106 7.64 3.54 13.74
C HIS A 106 6.37 2.71 13.48
N ARG A 107 5.34 3.26 12.83
CA ARG A 107 4.14 2.48 12.41
C ARG A 107 4.30 1.96 10.98
N CYS A 108 4.49 2.86 10.02
CA CYS A 108 5.61 2.77 9.06
C CYS A 108 6.19 1.39 8.70
N LEU A 109 7.34 1.14 9.36
CA LEU A 109 8.26 0.01 9.17
C LEU A 109 7.79 -1.30 9.80
N ARG A 110 6.77 -1.28 10.67
CA ARG A 110 6.26 -2.51 11.31
C ARG A 110 5.22 -3.23 10.44
N VAL A 111 4.83 -2.64 9.31
CA VAL A 111 3.94 -3.31 8.34
C VAL A 111 4.80 -4.17 7.42
N VAL A 112 4.92 -5.45 7.75
CA VAL A 112 5.55 -6.44 6.87
C VAL A 112 4.49 -6.93 5.91
N LEU A 113 4.73 -6.74 4.60
CA LEU A 113 3.93 -7.36 3.55
C LEU A 113 4.46 -8.78 3.34
N VAL A 114 3.62 -9.77 3.64
CA VAL A 114 3.89 -11.18 3.36
C VAL A 114 3.21 -11.51 2.04
N LEU A 115 3.98 -12.07 1.12
CA LEU A 115 3.66 -12.44 -0.27
C LEU A 115 3.21 -13.90 -0.37
#